data_AF-A0A848TR00-F1
#
_entry.id   AF-A0A848TR00-F1
#
_cell.length_a   1.000
_cell.length_b   1.000
_cell.length_c   1.000
_cell.angle_alpha   90.00
_cell.angle_beta   90.00
_cell.angle_gamma   90.00
#
_symmetry.space_group_name_H-M   'P 1'
#
loop_
_entity.id
_entity.type
_entity.pdbx_description
1 polymer ?
#
loop_
_entity_poly.entity_id
_entity_poly.type
_entity_poly.pdbx_seq_one_letter_code
_entity_poly.pdbx_strand_id
1 'polypeptide(L)' 'MENFDARFNAMTVSTADVEGLYEVCRWAEGPVWFADGGFLVSFGLPKNRMLSWTPD' A
#
# COMPACT_ATOMS: atom_id res chain seq x y z
N MET A 1 4.22 -11.35 -13.94
CA MET A 1 5.08 -11.16 -12.76
C MET A 1 6.24 -12.11 -12.88
N GLU A 2 7.47 -11.60 -12.94
CA GLU A 2 8.66 -12.46 -12.93
C GLU A 2 8.87 -12.98 -11.51
N ASN A 3 9.06 -14.30 -11.35
CA ASN A 3 9.28 -14.92 -10.05
C ASN A 3 10.73 -15.43 -9.98
N PHE A 4 11.50 -14.87 -9.04
CA PHE A 4 12.90 -15.24 -8.80
C PHE A 4 13.07 -16.36 -7.75
N ASP A 5 12.02 -16.67 -6.97
CA ASP A 5 12.01 -17.70 -5.93
C ASP A 5 10.61 -18.33 -5.78
N ALA A 6 10.52 -19.63 -6.05
CA ALA A 6 9.26 -20.38 -5.99
C ALA A 6 8.56 -20.29 -4.63
N ARG A 7 9.28 -20.07 -3.53
CA ARG A 7 8.71 -19.90 -2.18
C ARG A 7 7.82 -18.67 -2.07
N PHE A 8 8.04 -17.65 -2.90
CA PHE A 8 7.22 -16.44 -2.93
C PHE A 8 5.77 -16.73 -3.39
N ASN A 9 5.56 -17.75 -4.22
CA ASN A 9 4.23 -18.12 -4.70
C ASN A 9 3.30 -18.58 -3.57
N ALA A 10 3.84 -19.09 -2.46
CA ALA A 10 3.03 -19.48 -1.31
C ALA A 10 2.57 -18.27 -0.47
N MET A 11 3.13 -17.08 -0.69
CA MET A 11 2.81 -15.85 0.05
C MET A 11 1.90 -14.89 -0.73
N THR A 12 1.56 -15.22 -1.97
CA THR A 12 0.72 -14.37 -2.84
C THR A 12 -0.48 -15.14 -3.37
N VAL A 13 -1.52 -14.39 -3.74
CA VAL A 13 -2.68 -14.94 -4.46
C VAL A 13 -2.46 -14.68 -5.94
N SER A 14 -2.31 -15.73 -6.75
CA SER A 14 -1.94 -15.60 -8.17
C SER A 14 -2.98 -14.91 -9.04
N THR A 15 -4.23 -14.83 -8.57
CA THR A 15 -5.36 -14.19 -9.24
C THR A 15 -5.66 -12.79 -8.69
N ALA A 16 -4.90 -12.31 -7.71
CA ALA A 16 -5.11 -10.97 -7.16
C ALA A 16 -4.44 -9.94 -8.07
N ASP A 17 -5.14 -8.84 -8.31
CA ASP A 17 -4.60 -7.68 -9.01
C ASP A 17 -3.89 -6.74 -8.03
N VAL A 18 -2.90 -6.02 -8.54
CA VAL A 18 -2.21 -4.97 -7.79
C VAL A 18 -2.76 -3.63 -8.26
N GLU A 19 -3.46 -2.94 -7.36
CA GLU A 19 -4.08 -1.66 -7.65
C GLU A 19 -3.27 -0.49 -7.08
N GLY A 20 -3.17 0.58 -7.85
CA GLY A 20 -2.56 1.83 -7.41
C GLY A 20 -3.57 2.67 -6.62
N LEU A 21 -3.40 2.77 -5.30
CA LEU A 21 -4.30 3.56 -4.44
C LEU A 21 -4.04 5.08 -4.54
N TYR A 22 -2.80 5.48 -4.79
CA TYR A 22 -2.40 6.90 -4.86
C TYR A 22 -1.07 7.08 -5.58
N GLU A 23 -1.03 7.93 -6.60
CA GLU A 23 0.18 8.13 -7.44
C GLU A 23 0.90 9.46 -7.17
N VAL A 24 0.23 10.44 -6.57
CA VAL A 24 0.74 11.83 -6.47
C VAL A 24 1.59 12.04 -5.21
N CYS A 25 2.16 10.97 -4.65
CA CYS A 25 3.15 11.03 -3.57
C CYS A 25 4.53 10.79 -4.14
N ARG A 26 5.47 11.71 -3.92
CA ARG A 26 6.87 11.45 -4.28
C ARG A 26 7.44 10.34 -3.40
N TRP A 27 7.10 10.34 -2.12
CA TRP A 27 7.59 9.38 -1.17
C TRP A 27 6.57 9.18 -0.05
N ALA A 28 5.85 8.06 -0.12
CA ALA A 28 4.93 7.63 0.92
C ALA A 28 5.68 6.68 1.88
N GLU A 29 5.62 6.99 3.16
CA GLU A 29 6.37 6.27 4.19
C GLU A 29 5.51 5.99 5.41
N GLY A 30 5.91 4.99 6.21
CA GLY A 30 5.23 4.61 7.44
C GLY A 30 3.73 4.34 7.30
N PRO A 31 3.29 3.46 6.37
CA PRO A 31 1.88 3.11 6.27
C PRO A 31 1.41 2.36 7.53
N VAL A 32 0.29 2.78 8.10
CA VAL A 32 -0.35 2.16 9.26
C VAL A 32 -1.85 2.02 9.00
N TRP A 33 -2.37 0.80 9.10
CA TRP A 33 -3.79 0.50 9.00
C TRP A 33 -4.49 0.62 10.35
N PHE A 34 -5.52 1.46 10.43
CA PHE A 34 -6.36 1.59 11.61
C PHE A 34 -7.65 0.78 11.41
N ALA A 35 -7.65 -0.45 11.92
CA ALA A 35 -8.77 -1.39 11.72
C ALA A 35 -10.11 -0.86 12.26
N ASP A 36 -10.10 -0.23 13.44
CA ASP A 36 -11.32 0.32 14.06
C ASP A 36 -11.96 1.45 13.25
N GLY A 37 -11.15 2.17 12.45
CA GLY A 37 -11.60 3.28 11.61
C GLY A 37 -11.73 2.94 10.13
N GLY A 38 -11.21 1.78 9.69
CA GLY A 38 -11.24 1.36 8.29
C GLY A 38 -10.42 2.26 7.36
N PHE A 39 -9.29 2.82 7.81
CA PHE A 39 -8.47 3.69 6.98
C PHE A 39 -6.97 3.42 7.12
N LEU A 40 -6.23 3.67 6.04
CA LEU A 40 -4.78 3.61 5.96
C LEU A 40 -4.21 5.03 6.10
N VAL A 41 -3.28 5.22 7.02
CA VAL A 41 -2.53 6.48 7.13
C VAL A 41 -1.10 6.28 6.69
N SER A 42 -0.55 7.23 5.95
CA SER A 42 0.87 7.27 5.60
C SER A 42 1.42 8.70 5.66
N PHE A 43 2.73 8.83 5.80
CA PHE A 43 3.41 10.12 5.76
C PHE A 43 3.90 10.43 4.35
N GLY A 44 3.58 11.63 3.83
CA GLY A 44 3.93 12.05 2.47
C GLY A 44 5.03 13.11 2.42
N LEU A 45 6.22 12.73 1.99
CA LEU A 45 7.33 13.63 1.71
C LEU A 45 7.34 14.07 0.23
N PRO A 46 7.78 15.31 -0.08
CA PRO A 46 8.32 16.36 0.80
C PRO A 46 7.24 17.29 1.37
N LYS A 47 5.96 17.01 1.10
CA LYS A 47 4.85 17.91 1.46
C LYS A 47 4.55 17.92 2.97
N ASN A 48 5.31 17.19 3.80
CA ASN A 48 5.22 17.11 5.27
C ASN A 48 3.77 17.00 5.77
N ARG A 49 3.01 16.10 5.15
CA ARG A 49 1.58 15.91 5.47
C ARG A 49 1.26 14.44 5.66
N MET A 50 0.27 14.17 6.51
CA MET A 50 -0.33 12.85 6.62
C MET A 50 -1.33 12.66 5.46
N LEU A 51 -1.30 11.48 4.86
CA LEU A 51 -2.24 11.01 3.86
C LEU A 51 -3.14 9.97 4.53
N SER A 52 -4.45 10.07 4.31
CA SER A 52 -5.42 9.08 4.76
C SER A 52 -6.14 8.53 3.53
N TRP A 53 -6.24 7.22 3.43
CA TRP A 53 -6.99 6.52 2.40
C TRP A 53 -8.04 5.63 3.08
N THR A 54 -9.25 5.60 2.53
CA THR A 54 -10.36 4.77 2.99
C THR A 54 -10.84 3.95 1.79
N PRO A 55 -11.00 2.63 1.92
CA PRO A 55 -11.62 1.82 0.87
C PRO A 55 -13.06 2.25 0.61
N ASP A 56 -13.53 2.11 -0.62
CA ASP A 56 -14.93 2.34 -0.99
C ASP A 56 -15.89 1.29 -0.38
#